data_AF-A0A0S2S3N8-F1
#
_entry.id   AF-A0A0S2S3N8-F1
#
_cell.length_a   1.000
_cell.length_b   1.000
_cell.length_c   1.000
_cell.angle_alpha   90.00
_cell.angle_beta   90.00
_cell.angle_gamma   90.00
#
_symmetry.space_group_name_H-M   'P 1'
#
loop_
_entity.id
_entity.type
_entity.pdbx_description
1 polymer ?
#
loop_
_entity_poly.entity_id
_entity_poly.type
_entity_poly.pdbx_seq_one_letter_code
_entity_poly.pdbx_strand_id
1 'polypeptide(L)' 'MTTGLEKEFDLSMREVNDLIAWYEGKQAGSGSASYAINKHDNNKGPFSSRKDYMLYDRILTFEVSEYSK' A
#
# COMPACT_ATOMS: atom_id res chain seq x y z
N MET A 1 9.88 -9.88 -15.09
CA MET A 1 8.42 -9.86 -15.31
C MET A 1 7.85 -8.69 -14.53
N THR A 2 7.59 -7.56 -15.19
CA THR A 2 6.72 -6.51 -14.67
C THR A 2 5.30 -6.95 -14.97
N THR A 3 4.70 -7.73 -14.07
CA THR A 3 3.26 -8.01 -14.15
C THR A 3 2.57 -6.66 -14.00
N GLY A 4 1.82 -6.19 -15.01
CA GLY A 4 1.01 -4.97 -14.94
C GLY A 4 -0.17 -5.10 -13.98
N LEU A 5 0.09 -5.59 -12.78
CA LEU A 5 -0.89 -5.82 -11.73
C LEU A 5 -1.13 -4.50 -11.02
N GLU A 6 -2.31 -3.95 -11.25
CA GLU A 6 -2.81 -2.78 -10.55
C GLU A 6 -3.69 -3.23 -9.37
N LYS A 7 -3.61 -2.49 -8.27
CA LYS A 7 -4.43 -2.69 -7.07
C LYS A 7 -4.82 -1.34 -6.51
N GLU A 8 -6.09 -1.21 -6.18
CA GLU A 8 -6.67 0.00 -5.59
C GLU A 8 -7.09 -0.27 -4.14
N PHE A 9 -6.93 0.74 -3.29
CA PHE A 9 -7.27 0.70 -1.88
C PHE A 9 -7.92 2.01 -1.48
N ASP A 10 -9.05 1.93 -0.79
CA ASP A 10 -9.61 3.07 -0.07
C ASP A 10 -8.91 3.15 1.29
N LEU A 11 -8.17 4.24 1.50
CA LEU A 11 -7.34 4.45 2.68
C LEU A 11 -7.69 5.77 3.35
N SER A 12 -7.47 5.84 4.67
CA SER A 12 -7.41 7.13 5.35
C SER A 12 -6.16 7.92 4.93
N MET A 13 -6.20 9.25 5.01
CA MET A 13 -5.01 10.08 4.75
C MET A 13 -3.83 9.75 5.68
N ARG A 14 -4.11 9.21 6.87
CA ARG A 14 -3.05 8.70 7.75
C ARG A 14 -2.32 7.51 7.11
N GLU A 15 -3.06 6.53 6.60
CA GLU A 15 -2.48 5.34 5.97
C GLU A 15 -1.77 5.66 4.66
N VAL A 16 -2.27 6.64 3.90
CA VAL A 16 -1.59 7.19 2.73
C VAL A 16 -0.24 7.79 3.13
N ASN A 17 -0.20 8.63 4.18
CA ASN A 17 1.04 9.23 4.66
C ASN A 17 2.02 8.17 5.19
N ASP A 18 1.52 7.15 5.90
CA ASP A 18 2.32 6.03 6.40
C ASP A 18 2.95 5.23 5.24
N LEU A 19 2.20 5.01 4.14
CA LEU A 19 2.69 4.37 2.92
C LEU A 19 3.79 5.20 2.24
N ILE A 20 3.58 6.50 2.07
CA ILE A 20 4.55 7.42 1.45
C ILE A 20 5.83 7.47 2.29
N ALA A 21 5.70 7.61 3.60
CA ALA A 21 6.84 7.65 4.52
C ALA A 21 7.65 6.35 4.48
N TRP A 22 6.99 5.20 4.41
CA TRP A 22 7.67 3.92 4.22
C TRP A 22 8.42 3.87 2.88
N TYR A 23 7.79 4.29 1.78
CA TYR A 23 8.39 4.22 0.45
C TYR A 23 9.64 5.11 0.36
N GLU A 24 9.54 6.37 0.76
CA GLU A 24 10.67 7.32 0.76
C GLU A 24 11.76 6.90 1.75
N GLY A 25 11.38 6.41 2.93
CA GLY A 25 12.32 5.85 3.90
C GLY A 25 13.11 4.68 3.33
N LYS A 26 12.44 3.83 2.53
CA LYS A 26 13.07 2.70 1.85
C LYS A 26 13.98 3.13 0.70
N GLN A 27 13.56 4.09 -0.09
CA GLN A 27 14.38 4.68 -1.14
C GLN A 27 15.64 5.35 -0.58
N ALA A 28 15.55 5.98 0.61
CA ALA A 28 16.69 6.54 1.32
C ALA A 28 17.62 5.49 1.96
N GLY A 29 17.34 4.19 1.78
CA GLY A 29 18.18 3.09 2.25
C GLY A 29 17.84 2.56 3.64
N SER A 30 16.73 2.98 4.24
CA SER A 30 16.30 2.57 5.58
C SER A 30 15.01 1.74 5.56
N GLY A 31 14.61 1.10 6.66
CA GLY A 31 13.31 0.44 6.75
C GLY A 31 13.12 -0.88 5.95
N SER A 32 11.91 -1.42 6.07
CA SER A 32 11.53 -2.76 5.62
C SER A 32 11.44 -2.88 4.10
N ALA A 33 11.81 -4.04 3.56
CA ALA A 33 11.64 -4.35 2.13
C ALA A 33 10.17 -4.51 1.69
N SER A 34 9.26 -4.66 2.66
CA SER A 34 7.84 -4.80 2.42
C SER A 34 7.00 -3.91 3.33
N TYR A 35 5.80 -3.57 2.85
CA TYR A 35 4.77 -2.85 3.57
C TYR A 35 3.48 -3.64 3.61
N ALA A 36 2.83 -3.70 4.76
CA ALA A 36 1.57 -4.42 4.93
C ALA A 36 0.40 -3.42 4.90
N ILE A 37 -0.37 -3.43 3.81
CA ILE A 37 -1.54 -2.56 3.64
C ILE A 37 -2.81 -3.31 4.07
N ASN A 38 -3.64 -2.67 4.88
CA ASN A 38 -4.91 -3.25 5.34
C ASN A 38 -5.92 -3.23 4.19
N LYS A 39 -6.69 -4.32 4.03
CA LYS A 39 -7.76 -4.40 3.02
C LYS A 39 -9.10 -3.83 3.49
N HIS A 40 -9.19 -3.39 4.74
CA HIS A 40 -10.40 -2.80 5.33
C HIS A 40 -11.66 -3.63 5.02
N ASP A 41 -12.67 -2.98 4.47
CA ASP A 41 -13.97 -3.57 4.13
C ASP A 41 -13.89 -4.57 2.97
N ASN A 42 -12.79 -4.58 2.21
CA ASN A 42 -12.51 -5.62 1.22
C ASN A 42 -11.93 -6.91 1.84
N ASN A 43 -12.12 -7.08 3.15
CA ASN A 43 -11.85 -8.32 3.86
C ASN A 43 -12.97 -9.36 3.60
N LYS A 44 -13.00 -9.91 2.39
CA LYS A 44 -13.92 -10.99 2.01
C LYS A 44 -13.43 -12.33 2.58
N GLY A 45 -14.16 -12.88 3.56
CA GLY A 45 -13.90 -14.19 4.18
C GLY A 45 -13.99 -14.16 5.72
N PRO A 46 -13.86 -15.31 6.42
CA PRO A 46 -13.95 -15.38 7.88
C PRO A 46 -12.64 -14.92 8.56
N PHE A 47 -12.02 -13.85 8.06
CA PHE A 47 -10.76 -13.35 8.58
C PHE A 47 -11.01 -12.16 9.50
N SER A 48 -10.37 -12.14 10.67
CA SER A 48 -10.40 -10.98 11.57
C SER A 48 -9.59 -9.78 11.05
N SER A 49 -8.61 -10.05 10.18
CA SER A 49 -7.79 -9.04 9.51
C SER A 49 -7.20 -9.64 8.25
N ARG A 50 -7.14 -8.86 7.17
CA ARG A 50 -6.51 -9.26 5.91
C ARG A 50 -5.64 -8.12 5.39
N LYS A 51 -4.37 -8.43 5.13
CA LYS A 51 -3.37 -7.48 4.64
C LYS A 51 -2.79 -7.99 3.35
N ASP A 52 -2.54 -7.07 2.41
CA ASP A 52 -1.69 -7.34 1.27
C ASP A 52 -0.27 -6.83 1.59
N TYR A 53 0.76 -7.55 1.14
CA TYR A 53 2.15 -7.14 1.32
C TYR A 53 2.70 -6.62 0.00
N MET A 54 3.08 -5.36 -0.02
CA MET A 54 3.74 -4.71 -1.15
C MET A 54 5.24 -4.81 -0.98
N LEU A 55 5.95 -5.14 -2.06
CA LEU A 55 7.42 -5.18 -2.08
C LEU A 55 7.94 -3.90 -2.72
N TYR A 56 8.89 -3.24 -2.07
CA TYR A 56 9.45 -1.96 -2.51
C TYR A 56 9.96 -2.02 -3.96
N ASP A 57 10.76 -3.05 -4.29
CA ASP A 57 11.39 -3.23 -5.61
C ASP A 57 10.40 -3.61 -6.73
N ARG A 58 9.12 -3.79 -6.41
CA ARG A 58 8.05 -4.17 -7.35
C ARG A 58 7.05 -3.06 -7.62
N ILE A 59 7.18 -1.92 -6.95
CA ILE A 59 6.34 -0.74 -7.19
C ILE A 59 7.02 0.12 -8.25
N LEU A 60 6.40 0.23 -9.43
CA LEU A 60 6.89 1.10 -10.50
C LEU A 60 6.47 2.56 -10.27
N THR A 61 5.17 2.76 -10.02
CA THR A 61 4.55 4.05 -9.68
C THR A 61 3.31 3.79 -8.81
N PHE A 62 2.83 4.82 -8.12
CA PHE A 62 1.52 4.83 -7.49
C PHE A 62 0.95 6.25 -7.57
N GLU A 63 -0.37 6.35 -7.56
CA GLU A 63 -1.09 7.62 -7.51
C GLU A 63 -1.95 7.69 -6.25
N VAL A 64 -2.18 8.91 -5.77
CA VAL A 64 -3.06 9.20 -4.64
C VAL A 64 -4.13 10.16 -5.14
N SER A 65 -5.38 9.70 -5.10
CA SER A 65 -6.55 10.49 -5.49
C SER A 65 -7.36 10.81 -4.23
N GLU A 66 -7.64 12.09 -3.98
CA GLU A 66 -8.46 12.54 -2.86
C GLU A 66 -9.92 12.74 -3.32
N TYR A 67 -10.87 12.24 -2.53
CA TYR A 67 -12.31 12.42 -2.80
C TYR A 67 -12.77 13.83 -2.40
N SER A 68 -13.55 14.48 -3.26
CA SER A 68 -14.07 15.84 -3.04
C SER A 68 -15.47 15.91 -2.40
N LYS A 69 -15.99 14.80 -1.89
CA LYS A 69 -17.35 14.68 -1.33
C LYS A 69 -17.35 14.13 0.09
#